data_AF-A0A9P8V537-F1
#
_entry.id   AF-A0A9P8V537-F1
#
_cell.length_a   1.000
_cell.length_b   1.000
_cell.length_c   1.000
_cell.angle_alpha   90.00
_cell.angle_beta   90.00
_cell.angle_gamma   90.00
#
_symmetry.space_group_name_H-M   'P 1'
#
loop_
_entity.id
_entity.type
_entity.pdbx_description
1 polymer ?
#
loop_
_entity_poly.entity_id
_entity_poly.type
_entity_poly.pdbx_seq_one_letter_code
_entity_poly.pdbx_strand_id
1 'polypeptide(L)'
;MSFMAVDIVVSVDLGTTFTGVAWMTPTMPIQVINDWPGSGDSSERKVPTTLIYNLDGTVSSWGFLCDEEEDHGDTSGKRRFNLFKIFMDPETLANAQAQGLSNTPQTTQQAQQLVADYLRNVYAHVKTSVEGKTGRAYSGGWADLIVDFLFSVPTTWTSLGIIHSFETVVRNAGFGTGGPRHAVKVDLTEAEAAAVTTLKYSAVQFSVGSVFLTVDAGGGTTDLALMQVTSTDEAVPQMTSMHAVSGVGVGATLIDRLFVGLVKQRLAPFPEITSHLPADFAERLARGHHFRNYKYKFGNSVYMRGAFRIPIEGLAHDYSHPAAGVESGKMVFSQQDIQSLFDPQIDLILQHITDQLNWLKTNGHPQQVQYMMLSGGLGSSAYVRQRLEQKFKSFPHPNANRVAVIQCNEPQLVVVRGLLLDQQQRWETGGTRSVLAKRIARASYGVIVQEEYVPSKHFDEDLVEDRFNPGQMLAINQIRWLIRKGDAVSPSTPLVSSFNIRLADGEVTRKWASNIVVSQNDPGYLPTSMKRAGASKLCGVNSDLTGVQQRQLVAKYKRGSCFSAGYKYYICQFDVRVLLGAADLQFELWFGGEKFSGEHEPITIDWDREGTSLRA
;
A
#
# COMPACT_ATOMS: atom_id res chain seq x y z
N MET A 1 3.17 26.66 20.10
CA MET A 1 2.15 25.76 20.70
C MET A 1 2.61 24.34 20.45
N SER A 2 2.79 23.55 21.50
CA SER A 2 3.41 22.22 21.45
C SER A 2 2.50 21.23 20.71
N PHE A 3 2.95 20.77 19.54
CA PHE A 3 2.31 19.67 18.78
C PHE A 3 2.85 18.29 19.19
N MET A 4 3.57 18.16 20.32
CA MET A 4 4.07 16.87 20.80
C MET A 4 2.95 16.07 21.48
N ALA A 5 2.00 15.57 20.68
CA ALA A 5 0.92 14.70 21.17
C ALA A 5 1.29 13.21 21.12
N VAL A 6 2.37 12.79 20.45
CA VAL A 6 2.71 11.38 20.25
C VAL A 6 4.04 11.06 20.92
N ASP A 7 4.08 9.98 21.71
CA ASP A 7 5.29 9.52 22.38
C ASP A 7 6.17 8.70 21.43
N ILE A 8 5.54 7.83 20.63
CA ILE A 8 6.22 6.88 19.75
C ILE A 8 5.48 6.78 18.43
N VAL A 9 6.22 6.81 17.31
CA VAL A 9 5.70 6.36 16.02
C VAL A 9 6.43 5.09 15.62
N VAL A 10 5.67 4.09 15.21
CA VAL A 10 6.17 2.83 14.67
C VAL A 10 5.73 2.72 13.21
N SER A 11 6.66 2.51 12.31
CA SER A 11 6.37 2.18 10.90
C SER A 11 6.54 0.69 10.66
N VAL A 12 5.57 0.06 10.01
CA VAL A 12 5.58 -1.36 9.66
C VAL A 12 5.40 -1.50 8.15
N ASP A 13 6.39 -2.12 7.51
CA ASP A 13 6.32 -2.59 6.12
C ASP A 13 6.07 -4.09 6.15
N LEU A 14 4.80 -4.51 6.09
CA LEU A 14 4.43 -5.91 5.93
C LEU A 14 4.75 -6.31 4.49
N GLY A 15 5.97 -6.77 4.20
CA GLY A 15 6.30 -7.24 2.85
C GLY A 15 5.79 -8.66 2.58
N THR A 16 5.64 -9.00 1.30
CA THR A 16 5.20 -10.34 0.87
C THR A 16 6.12 -11.47 1.37
N THR A 17 7.42 -11.20 1.47
CA THR A 17 8.44 -12.20 1.87
C THR A 17 9.10 -11.87 3.20
N PHE A 18 9.28 -10.58 3.50
CA PHE A 18 9.94 -10.09 4.70
C PHE A 18 9.23 -8.84 5.20
N THR A 19 9.06 -8.74 6.52
CA THR A 19 8.49 -7.59 7.21
C THR A 19 9.59 -6.77 7.87
N GLY A 20 9.55 -5.45 7.67
CA GLY A 20 10.45 -4.51 8.32
C GLY A 20 9.70 -3.67 9.35
N VAL A 21 10.35 -3.35 10.46
CA VAL A 21 9.81 -2.42 11.45
C VAL A 21 10.86 -1.44 11.89
N ALA A 22 10.47 -0.16 11.94
CA ALA A 22 11.27 0.90 12.52
C ALA A 22 10.38 1.78 13.40
N TRP A 23 10.98 2.54 14.30
CA TRP A 23 10.26 3.45 15.19
C TRP A 23 11.10 4.69 15.49
N MET A 24 10.45 5.75 15.94
CA MET A 24 11.10 6.97 16.40
C MET A 24 10.29 7.59 17.54
N THR A 25 10.91 8.53 18.24
CA THR A 25 10.23 9.41 19.21
C THR A 25 10.56 10.86 18.86
N PRO A 26 9.91 11.85 19.49
CA PRO A 26 10.29 13.25 19.30
C PRO A 26 11.76 13.57 19.63
N THR A 27 12.45 12.71 20.40
CA THR A 27 13.83 12.95 20.86
C THR A 27 14.85 11.93 20.34
N MET A 28 14.40 10.79 19.81
CA MET A 28 15.26 9.74 19.27
C MET A 28 15.09 9.59 17.76
N PRO A 29 16.20 9.54 17.00
CA PRO A 29 16.12 9.32 15.57
C PRO A 29 15.60 7.92 15.27
N ILE A 30 15.26 7.69 13.99
CA ILE A 30 14.75 6.41 13.49
C ILE A 30 15.62 5.23 13.94
N GLN A 31 15.02 4.32 14.71
CA GLN A 31 15.59 3.05 15.15
C GLN A 31 14.94 1.90 14.37
N VAL A 32 15.76 0.97 13.88
CA VAL A 32 15.28 -0.22 13.17
C VAL A 32 15.25 -1.40 14.14
N ILE A 33 14.18 -2.20 14.10
CA ILE A 33 14.13 -3.46 14.85
C ILE A 33 14.93 -4.51 14.09
N ASN A 34 15.91 -5.09 14.76
CA ASN A 34 16.85 -6.04 14.18
C ASN A 34 17.22 -7.22 15.10
N ASP A 35 16.50 -7.34 16.19
CA ASP A 35 16.63 -8.31 17.27
C ASP A 35 15.46 -9.30 17.21
N TRP A 36 15.27 -9.94 16.05
CA TRP A 36 14.12 -10.80 15.80
C TRP A 36 14.28 -12.19 16.44
N PRO A 37 13.20 -12.80 16.97
CA PRO A 37 13.28 -14.16 17.49
C PRO A 37 13.71 -15.15 16.39
N GLY A 38 14.62 -16.06 16.74
CA GLY A 38 15.16 -17.06 15.82
C GLY A 38 16.20 -16.54 14.81
N SER A 39 16.61 -15.28 14.87
CA SER A 39 17.68 -14.78 14.00
C SER A 39 19.09 -15.18 14.48
N GLY A 40 19.21 -15.84 15.64
CA GLY A 40 20.51 -16.09 16.28
C GLY A 40 21.28 -14.78 16.52
N ASP A 41 22.60 -14.80 16.30
CA ASP A 41 23.46 -13.62 16.45
C ASP A 41 23.44 -12.67 15.23
N SER A 42 22.67 -12.98 14.18
CA SER A 42 22.59 -12.07 13.04
C SER A 42 21.62 -10.92 13.33
N SER A 43 22.13 -9.69 13.24
CA SER A 43 21.34 -8.45 13.36
C SER A 43 20.48 -8.20 12.11
N GLU A 44 19.57 -9.14 11.82
CA GLU A 44 18.70 -9.14 10.64
C GLU A 44 17.72 -7.97 10.69
N ARG A 45 17.68 -7.15 9.65
CA ARG A 45 16.90 -5.90 9.68
C ARG A 45 15.44 -6.07 9.25
N LYS A 46 15.07 -7.28 8.82
CA LYS A 46 13.69 -7.69 8.49
C LYS A 46 13.50 -9.14 8.94
N VAL A 47 12.26 -9.50 9.22
CA VAL A 47 11.87 -10.86 9.61
C VAL A 47 11.06 -11.53 8.49
N PRO A 48 11.25 -12.83 8.20
CA PRO A 48 10.44 -13.53 7.19
C PRO A 48 8.93 -13.41 7.45
N THR A 49 8.15 -13.23 6.39
CA THR A 49 6.68 -13.22 6.45
C THR A 49 6.16 -14.65 6.26
N THR A 50 6.34 -15.48 7.30
CA THR A 50 6.05 -16.91 7.28
C THR A 50 5.48 -17.36 8.62
N LEU A 51 4.63 -18.39 8.58
CA LEU A 51 4.02 -19.05 9.73
C LEU A 51 4.09 -20.56 9.57
N ILE A 52 4.20 -21.29 10.67
CA ILE A 52 3.92 -22.72 10.75
C ILE A 52 2.78 -22.92 11.74
N TYR A 53 1.76 -23.69 11.33
CA TYR A 53 0.63 -24.07 12.17
C TYR A 53 0.75 -25.52 12.61
N ASN A 54 0.32 -25.77 13.84
CA ASN A 54 0.01 -27.09 14.34
C ASN A 54 -1.28 -27.63 13.70
N LEU A 55 -1.52 -28.95 13.80
CA LEU A 55 -2.75 -29.58 13.30
C LEU A 55 -4.03 -29.06 13.97
N ASP A 56 -3.92 -28.56 15.20
CA ASP A 56 -5.05 -28.01 15.96
C ASP A 56 -5.41 -26.58 15.53
N GLY A 57 -4.70 -26.01 14.56
CA GLY A 57 -4.94 -24.66 14.06
C GLY A 57 -4.28 -23.54 14.87
N THR A 58 -3.43 -23.87 15.85
CA THR A 58 -2.59 -22.89 16.56
C THR A 58 -1.30 -22.58 15.82
N VAL A 59 -0.76 -21.37 15.99
CA VAL A 59 0.56 -20.99 15.46
C VAL A 59 1.65 -21.68 16.28
N SER A 60 2.49 -22.47 15.62
CA SER A 60 3.70 -23.09 16.20
C SER A 60 4.85 -22.10 16.22
N SER A 61 5.17 -21.54 15.05
CA SER A 61 6.29 -20.61 14.87
C SER A 61 6.00 -19.57 13.79
N TRP A 62 6.78 -18.48 13.83
CA TRP A 62 6.69 -17.37 12.90
C TRP A 62 8.09 -16.82 12.60
N GLY A 63 8.25 -16.16 11.45
CA GLY A 63 9.53 -15.52 11.12
C GLY A 63 10.68 -16.52 11.00
N PHE A 64 11.83 -16.22 11.61
CA PHE A 64 13.00 -17.08 11.56
C PHE A 64 12.84 -18.39 12.34
N LEU A 65 11.98 -18.40 13.37
CA LEU A 65 11.69 -19.62 14.14
C LEU A 65 11.10 -20.74 13.27
N CYS A 66 10.47 -20.41 12.13
CA CYS A 66 9.99 -21.42 11.19
C CYS A 66 11.12 -22.18 10.48
N ASP A 67 12.25 -21.52 10.25
CA ASP A 67 13.41 -22.16 9.60
C ASP A 67 14.15 -23.05 10.62
N GLU A 68 14.29 -22.60 11.87
CA GLU A 68 14.84 -23.41 12.97
C GLU A 68 14.03 -24.70 13.20
N GLU A 69 12.70 -24.59 13.20
CA GLU A 69 11.80 -25.73 13.41
C GLU A 69 11.91 -26.78 12.29
N GLU A 70 12.08 -26.33 11.03
CA GLU A 70 12.35 -27.21 9.89
C GLU A 70 13.71 -27.90 10.00
N ASP A 71 14.76 -27.15 10.36
CA ASP A 71 16.12 -27.67 10.50
C ASP A 71 16.23 -28.73 11.61
N HIS A 72 15.39 -28.64 12.65
CA HIS A 72 15.27 -29.64 13.71
C HIS A 72 14.43 -30.87 13.34
N GLY A 73 13.83 -30.90 12.15
CA GLY A 73 12.98 -32.00 11.69
C GLY A 73 11.63 -32.11 12.39
N ASP A 74 11.22 -31.09 13.16
CA ASP A 74 9.99 -31.08 13.96
C ASP A 74 8.76 -30.60 13.15
N THR A 75 8.58 -31.13 11.94
CA THR A 75 7.50 -30.68 11.02
C THR A 75 6.40 -31.71 10.83
N SER A 76 6.45 -32.85 11.53
CA SER A 76 5.47 -33.91 11.38
C SER A 76 4.06 -33.40 11.75
N GLY A 77 3.16 -33.39 10.77
CA GLY A 77 1.79 -32.89 10.93
C GLY A 77 1.65 -31.36 10.90
N LYS A 78 2.73 -30.58 10.79
CA LYS A 78 2.63 -29.12 10.78
C LYS A 78 2.50 -28.58 9.36
N ARG A 79 1.91 -27.39 9.22
CA ARG A 79 1.66 -26.76 7.92
C ARG A 79 2.26 -25.37 7.85
N ARG A 80 3.17 -25.17 6.89
CA ARG A 80 3.79 -23.88 6.62
C ARG A 80 2.96 -23.04 5.66
N PHE A 81 2.82 -21.75 5.98
CA PHE A 81 2.24 -20.73 5.14
C PHE A 81 3.24 -19.59 4.93
N ASN A 82 3.41 -19.20 3.67
CA ASN A 82 4.19 -18.05 3.25
C ASN A 82 3.43 -17.31 2.14
N LEU A 83 3.93 -16.13 1.75
CA LEU A 83 3.33 -15.31 0.69
C LEU A 83 1.87 -14.91 0.93
N PHE A 84 1.30 -15.18 2.10
CA PHE A 84 -0.14 -15.07 2.34
C PHE A 84 -0.70 -13.64 2.23
N LYS A 85 0.15 -12.61 2.35
CA LYS A 85 -0.22 -11.20 2.11
C LYS A 85 -0.88 -11.01 0.74
N ILE A 86 -0.34 -11.61 -0.32
CA ILE A 86 -0.82 -11.35 -1.69
C ILE A 86 -2.20 -11.97 -1.93
N PHE A 87 -2.58 -12.99 -1.14
CA PHE A 87 -3.87 -13.66 -1.24
C PHE A 87 -5.00 -12.92 -0.49
N MET A 88 -4.70 -11.76 0.11
CA MET A 88 -5.75 -10.81 0.49
C MET A 88 -6.44 -10.21 -0.73
N ASP A 89 -5.76 -10.20 -1.88
CA ASP A 89 -6.36 -9.91 -3.17
C ASP A 89 -7.08 -11.18 -3.70
N PRO A 90 -8.42 -11.15 -3.88
CA PRO A 90 -9.20 -12.29 -4.39
C PRO A 90 -8.77 -12.78 -5.77
N GLU A 91 -8.34 -11.87 -6.67
CA GLU A 91 -7.92 -12.21 -8.02
C GLU A 91 -6.57 -12.93 -7.99
N THR A 92 -5.64 -12.45 -7.16
CA THR A 92 -4.36 -13.12 -6.95
C THR A 92 -4.55 -14.52 -6.37
N LEU A 93 -5.47 -14.67 -5.42
CA LEU A 93 -5.82 -15.97 -4.85
C LEU A 93 -6.41 -16.92 -5.90
N ALA A 94 -7.40 -16.46 -6.69
CA ALA A 94 -8.03 -17.27 -7.73
C ALA A 94 -7.01 -17.75 -8.78
N ASN A 95 -6.11 -16.86 -9.22
CA ASN A 95 -5.05 -17.19 -10.15
C ASN A 95 -4.06 -18.22 -9.58
N ALA A 96 -3.69 -18.09 -8.30
CA ALA A 96 -2.82 -19.04 -7.62
C ALA A 96 -3.43 -20.44 -7.50
N GLN A 97 -4.72 -20.51 -7.17
CA GLN A 97 -5.48 -21.75 -7.09
C GLN A 97 -5.63 -22.42 -8.45
N ALA A 98 -5.93 -21.65 -9.50
CA ALA A 98 -6.01 -22.16 -10.88
C ALA A 98 -4.68 -22.75 -11.38
N GLN A 99 -3.55 -22.22 -10.89
CA GLN A 99 -2.21 -22.71 -11.21
C GLN A 99 -1.74 -23.86 -10.31
N GLY A 100 -2.55 -24.30 -9.34
CA GLY A 100 -2.23 -25.39 -8.43
C GLY A 100 -1.05 -25.09 -7.49
N LEU A 101 -0.86 -23.82 -7.09
CA LEU A 101 0.21 -23.45 -6.17
C LEU A 101 0.02 -24.11 -4.80
N SER A 102 1.06 -24.77 -4.30
CA SER A 102 1.07 -25.41 -2.98
C SER A 102 0.97 -24.38 -1.85
N ASN A 103 0.39 -24.78 -0.71
CA ASN A 103 0.20 -23.95 0.48
C ASN A 103 -0.57 -22.63 0.28
N THR A 104 -1.30 -22.52 -0.84
CA THR A 104 -2.24 -21.43 -1.07
C THR A 104 -3.41 -21.51 -0.07
N PRO A 105 -3.85 -20.39 0.53
CA PRO A 105 -5.07 -20.35 1.33
C PRO A 105 -6.30 -20.83 0.54
N GLN A 106 -7.30 -21.33 1.23
CA GLN A 106 -8.57 -21.75 0.64
C GLN A 106 -9.46 -20.54 0.31
N THR A 107 -9.43 -19.51 1.15
CA THR A 107 -10.25 -18.30 1.01
C THR A 107 -9.45 -17.04 1.35
N THR A 108 -9.95 -15.89 0.92
CA THR A 108 -9.36 -14.59 1.29
C THR A 108 -9.49 -14.33 2.80
N GLN A 109 -10.53 -14.85 3.46
CA GLN A 109 -10.66 -14.79 4.91
C GLN A 109 -9.57 -15.59 5.62
N GLN A 110 -9.19 -16.76 5.08
CA GLN A 110 -8.04 -17.50 5.62
C GLN A 110 -6.74 -16.72 5.42
N ALA A 111 -6.55 -16.07 4.26
CA ALA A 111 -5.38 -15.21 4.05
C ALA A 111 -5.33 -14.05 5.05
N GLN A 112 -6.47 -13.39 5.31
CA GLN A 112 -6.61 -12.35 6.32
C GLN A 112 -6.28 -12.86 7.73
N GLN A 113 -6.72 -14.08 8.08
CA GLN A 113 -6.41 -14.71 9.36
C GLN A 113 -4.90 -14.97 9.50
N LEU A 114 -4.25 -15.52 8.47
CA LEU A 114 -2.80 -15.73 8.45
C LEU A 114 -2.03 -14.41 8.64
N VAL A 115 -2.48 -13.32 7.98
CA VAL A 115 -1.89 -12.00 8.19
C VAL A 115 -2.10 -11.52 9.63
N ALA A 116 -3.31 -11.67 10.19
CA ALA A 116 -3.60 -11.25 11.56
C ALA A 116 -2.73 -12.01 12.59
N ASP A 117 -2.59 -13.32 12.42
CA ASP A 117 -1.82 -14.18 13.33
C ASP A 117 -0.31 -13.87 13.25
N TYR A 118 0.21 -13.63 12.04
CA TYR A 118 1.58 -13.18 11.86
C TYR A 118 1.82 -11.81 12.50
N LEU A 119 0.95 -10.84 12.20
CA LEU A 119 1.05 -9.49 12.73
C LEU A 119 0.89 -9.44 14.24
N ARG A 120 0.13 -10.36 14.86
CA ARG A 120 0.01 -10.44 16.32
C ARG A 120 1.34 -10.77 16.98
N ASN A 121 2.11 -11.68 16.39
CA ASN A 121 3.45 -12.00 16.84
C ASN A 121 4.43 -10.84 16.62
N VAL A 122 4.36 -10.18 15.45
CA VAL A 122 5.14 -8.95 15.18
C VAL A 122 4.82 -7.87 16.22
N TYR A 123 3.54 -7.60 16.48
CA TYR A 123 3.10 -6.60 17.45
C TYR A 123 3.65 -6.87 18.86
N ALA A 124 3.55 -8.11 19.33
CA ALA A 124 4.08 -8.51 20.63
C ALA A 124 5.60 -8.26 20.73
N HIS A 125 6.34 -8.58 19.66
CA HIS A 125 7.78 -8.32 19.59
C HIS A 125 8.11 -6.82 19.55
N VAL A 126 7.38 -6.04 18.74
CA VAL A 126 7.53 -4.58 18.63
C VAL A 126 7.34 -3.93 19.99
N LYS A 127 6.24 -4.25 20.67
CA LYS A 127 5.95 -3.77 22.02
C LYS A 127 7.13 -4.02 22.95
N THR A 128 7.56 -5.29 23.06
CA THR A 128 8.64 -5.70 23.96
C THR A 128 9.96 -4.99 23.64
N SER A 129 10.31 -4.93 22.35
CA SER A 129 11.55 -4.32 21.87
C SER A 129 11.60 -2.81 22.14
N VAL A 130 10.49 -2.11 21.89
CA VAL A 130 10.40 -0.67 22.09
C VAL A 130 10.34 -0.33 23.58
N GLU A 131 9.58 -1.07 24.40
CA GLU A 131 9.56 -0.89 25.86
C GLU A 131 10.96 -1.06 26.48
N GLY A 132 11.72 -2.06 26.02
CA GLY A 132 13.10 -2.28 26.45
C GLY A 132 14.03 -1.14 26.05
N LYS A 133 14.01 -0.71 24.78
CA LYS A 133 14.90 0.34 24.25
C LYS A 133 14.57 1.74 24.78
N THR A 134 13.33 1.98 25.20
CA THR A 134 12.90 3.27 25.76
C THR A 134 12.96 3.31 27.30
N GLY A 135 13.26 2.20 27.97
CA GLY A 135 13.21 2.08 29.43
C GLY A 135 11.79 2.11 30.02
N ARG A 136 10.75 2.15 29.18
CA ARG A 136 9.33 2.18 29.59
C ARG A 136 8.85 0.87 30.18
N ALA A 137 9.58 -0.23 29.96
CA ALA A 137 9.34 -1.52 30.63
C ALA A 137 9.26 -1.39 32.17
N TYR A 138 9.87 -0.35 32.75
CA TYR A 138 9.95 -0.14 34.20
C TYR A 138 9.16 1.10 34.69
N SER A 139 8.52 1.88 33.80
CA SER A 139 7.76 3.08 34.17
C SER A 139 6.68 3.45 33.14
N GLY A 140 5.40 3.30 33.54
CA GLY A 140 4.22 3.67 32.73
C GLY A 140 3.82 2.66 31.63
N GLY A 141 4.71 1.77 31.19
CA GLY A 141 4.37 0.69 30.25
C GLY A 141 3.82 1.15 28.88
N TRP A 142 3.64 0.21 27.96
CA TRP A 142 3.18 0.46 26.59
C TRP A 142 1.77 1.06 26.50
N ALA A 143 0.86 0.64 27.39
CA ALA A 143 -0.56 1.01 27.32
C ALA A 143 -0.81 2.50 27.60
N ASP A 144 0.04 3.13 28.42
CA ASP A 144 -0.11 4.54 28.79
C ASP A 144 0.45 5.49 27.71
N LEU A 145 1.23 4.98 26.76
CA LEU A 145 1.85 5.77 25.70
C LEU A 145 0.84 6.19 24.63
N ILE A 146 1.12 7.31 24.00
CA ILE A 146 0.47 7.70 22.74
C ILE A 146 1.31 7.14 21.60
N VAL A 147 0.77 6.15 20.89
CA VAL A 147 1.51 5.37 19.87
C VAL A 147 0.77 5.41 18.55
N ASP A 148 1.43 5.92 17.53
CA ASP A 148 0.92 5.89 16.16
C ASP A 148 1.64 4.79 15.36
N PHE A 149 0.87 3.87 14.78
CA PHE A 149 1.36 2.85 13.87
C PHE A 149 1.08 3.27 12.42
N LEU A 150 2.15 3.42 11.64
CA LEU A 150 2.09 3.73 10.22
C LEU A 150 2.34 2.46 9.41
N PHE A 151 1.41 2.13 8.53
CA PHE A 151 1.54 1.02 7.59
C PHE A 151 1.65 1.53 6.15
N SER A 152 2.50 0.87 5.37
CA SER A 152 2.45 0.95 3.92
C SER A 152 1.49 -0.09 3.33
N VAL A 153 1.08 0.14 2.09
CA VAL A 153 0.39 -0.87 1.27
C VAL A 153 1.04 -0.99 -0.11
N PRO A 154 1.00 -2.17 -0.76
CA PRO A 154 1.46 -2.33 -2.13
C PRO A 154 0.77 -1.34 -3.06
N THR A 155 1.49 -0.80 -4.04
CA THR A 155 0.88 0.08 -5.05
C THR A 155 -0.11 -0.68 -5.95
N THR A 156 0.04 -2.01 -6.04
CA THR A 156 -0.90 -2.93 -6.68
C THR A 156 -2.26 -3.02 -6.00
N TRP A 157 -2.41 -2.57 -4.74
CA TRP A 157 -3.70 -2.56 -4.06
C TRP A 157 -4.48 -1.31 -4.45
N THR A 158 -5.32 -1.46 -5.47
CA THR A 158 -6.04 -0.35 -6.11
C THR A 158 -7.50 -0.24 -5.66
N SER A 159 -7.97 -1.23 -4.89
CA SER A 159 -9.32 -1.31 -4.32
C SER A 159 -9.30 -0.90 -2.85
N LEU A 160 -10.17 0.06 -2.49
CA LEU A 160 -10.36 0.49 -1.10
C LEU A 160 -10.84 -0.65 -0.19
N GLY A 161 -11.56 -1.63 -0.74
CA GLY A 161 -12.06 -2.79 0.01
C GLY A 161 -10.93 -3.69 0.53
N ILE A 162 -9.86 -3.88 -0.26
CA ILE A 162 -8.68 -4.64 0.18
C ILE A 162 -7.95 -3.86 1.29
N ILE A 163 -7.80 -2.55 1.13
CA ILE A 163 -7.15 -1.69 2.12
C ILE A 163 -7.92 -1.68 3.45
N HIS A 164 -9.24 -1.49 3.43
CA HIS A 164 -10.07 -1.53 4.65
C HIS A 164 -10.02 -2.90 5.33
N SER A 165 -10.01 -3.98 4.54
CA SER A 165 -9.83 -5.34 5.07
C SER A 165 -8.47 -5.48 5.76
N PHE A 166 -7.41 -4.92 5.17
CA PHE A 166 -6.09 -4.90 5.77
C PHE A 166 -6.02 -4.08 7.06
N GLU A 167 -6.61 -2.89 7.10
CA GLU A 167 -6.70 -2.12 8.34
C GLU A 167 -7.41 -2.88 9.46
N THR A 168 -8.50 -3.57 9.12
CA THR A 168 -9.23 -4.41 10.08
C THR A 168 -8.34 -5.52 10.61
N VAL A 169 -7.60 -6.20 9.73
CA VAL A 169 -6.64 -7.24 10.10
C VAL A 169 -5.53 -6.71 11.01
N VAL A 170 -4.97 -5.53 10.70
CA VAL A 170 -3.96 -4.86 11.52
C VAL A 170 -4.49 -4.56 12.92
N ARG A 171 -5.71 -4.01 13.04
CA ARG A 171 -6.35 -3.77 14.33
C ARG A 171 -6.60 -5.06 15.12
N ASN A 172 -7.08 -6.12 14.45
CA ASN A 172 -7.31 -7.44 15.05
C ASN A 172 -6.02 -8.14 15.51
N ALA A 173 -4.86 -7.73 14.97
CA ALA A 173 -3.56 -8.20 15.42
C ALA A 173 -3.05 -7.50 16.69
N GLY A 174 -3.71 -6.42 17.14
CA GLY A 174 -3.36 -5.70 18.37
C GLY A 174 -2.80 -4.29 18.14
N PHE A 175 -2.48 -3.94 16.90
CA PHE A 175 -2.05 -2.59 16.55
C PHE A 175 -3.20 -1.59 16.75
N GLY A 176 -2.96 -0.48 17.44
CA GLY A 176 -3.99 0.51 17.73
C GLY A 176 -4.94 0.15 18.88
N THR A 177 -4.80 -1.03 19.49
CA THR A 177 -5.71 -1.50 20.57
C THR A 177 -4.99 -1.83 21.87
N GLY A 178 -3.66 -1.68 21.92
CA GLY A 178 -2.84 -1.91 23.11
C GLY A 178 -2.97 -0.88 24.23
N GLY A 179 -3.53 0.28 23.93
CA GLY A 179 -3.76 1.39 24.85
C GLY A 179 -4.82 2.34 24.29
N PRO A 180 -5.45 3.18 25.14
CA PRO A 180 -6.57 4.05 24.73
C PRO A 180 -6.15 5.16 23.74
N ARG A 181 -4.85 5.39 23.58
CA ARG A 181 -4.28 6.42 22.68
C ARG A 181 -3.36 5.81 21.63
N HIS A 182 -3.59 4.55 21.28
CA HIS A 182 -2.90 3.91 20.16
C HIS A 182 -3.74 4.08 18.90
N ALA A 183 -3.10 4.47 17.80
CA ALA A 183 -3.79 4.67 16.53
C ALA A 183 -3.07 3.92 15.40
N VAL A 184 -3.83 3.48 14.40
CA VAL A 184 -3.32 2.86 13.17
C VAL A 184 -3.68 3.76 12.00
N LYS A 185 -2.72 3.98 11.10
CA LYS A 185 -2.91 4.70 9.86
C LYS A 185 -2.23 3.97 8.71
N VAL A 186 -2.98 3.68 7.64
CA VAL A 186 -2.40 3.33 6.34
C VAL A 186 -2.12 4.65 5.61
N ASP A 187 -0.85 4.99 5.41
CA ASP A 187 -0.46 6.38 5.15
C ASP A 187 0.06 6.63 3.74
N LEU A 188 1.10 5.90 3.33
CA LEU A 188 1.74 5.98 2.02
C LEU A 188 1.73 4.60 1.36
N THR A 189 1.65 4.56 0.04
CA THR A 189 2.00 3.34 -0.70
C THR A 189 3.49 3.03 -0.57
N GLU A 190 3.88 1.77 -0.82
CA GLU A 190 5.30 1.34 -0.81
C GLU A 190 6.15 2.24 -1.75
N ALA A 191 5.67 2.54 -2.96
CA ALA A 191 6.37 3.43 -3.90
C ALA A 191 6.53 4.88 -3.41
N GLU A 192 5.49 5.45 -2.78
CA GLU A 192 5.54 6.81 -2.23
C GLU A 192 6.51 6.90 -1.05
N ALA A 193 6.49 5.91 -0.14
CA ALA A 193 7.42 5.84 0.97
C ALA A 193 8.87 5.70 0.48
N ALA A 194 9.12 4.85 -0.53
CA ALA A 194 10.42 4.74 -1.17
C ALA A 194 10.90 6.08 -1.76
N ALA A 195 9.99 6.85 -2.37
CA ALA A 195 10.30 8.18 -2.90
C ALA A 195 10.63 9.20 -1.80
N VAL A 196 9.93 9.15 -0.66
CA VAL A 196 10.25 10.02 0.49
C VAL A 196 11.67 9.77 0.98
N THR A 197 12.04 8.50 1.19
CA THR A 197 13.41 8.14 1.59
C THR A 197 14.43 8.58 0.56
N THR A 198 14.10 8.42 -0.73
CA THR A 198 14.97 8.87 -1.82
C THR A 198 15.25 10.37 -1.72
N LEU A 199 14.24 11.22 -1.54
CA LEU A 199 14.45 12.66 -1.47
C LEU A 199 15.22 13.08 -0.21
N LYS A 200 14.94 12.47 0.95
CA LYS A 200 15.53 12.89 2.24
C LYS A 200 16.85 12.21 2.60
N TYR A 201 17.18 11.06 2.00
CA TYR A 201 18.28 10.21 2.47
C TYR A 201 19.12 9.58 1.35
N SER A 202 18.93 10.01 0.10
CA SER A 202 19.80 9.60 -1.01
C SER A 202 21.15 10.32 -0.97
N ALA A 203 22.18 9.66 -1.51
CA ALA A 203 23.48 10.29 -1.78
C ALA A 203 23.44 11.26 -2.99
N VAL A 204 22.33 11.25 -3.74
CA VAL A 204 22.12 12.10 -4.90
C VAL A 204 21.70 13.51 -4.47
N GLN A 205 22.32 14.51 -5.06
CA GLN A 205 21.90 15.90 -4.91
C GLN A 205 20.82 16.24 -5.95
N PHE A 206 19.63 16.58 -5.46
CA PHE A 206 18.53 17.03 -6.31
C PHE A 206 18.53 18.56 -6.46
N SER A 207 18.02 19.03 -7.59
CA SER A 207 17.66 20.44 -7.79
C SER A 207 16.14 20.55 -7.87
N VAL A 208 15.59 21.75 -7.62
CA VAL A 208 14.18 22.01 -7.90
C VAL A 208 13.92 21.74 -9.38
N GLY A 209 12.86 20.98 -9.67
CA GLY A 209 12.51 20.51 -11.01
C GLY A 209 13.18 19.19 -11.42
N SER A 210 14.14 18.66 -10.64
CA SER A 210 14.69 17.33 -10.89
C SER A 210 13.59 16.28 -10.90
N VAL A 211 13.65 15.38 -11.88
CA VAL A 211 12.73 14.25 -12.02
C VAL A 211 13.48 12.95 -11.75
N PHE A 212 12.90 12.09 -10.91
CA PHE A 212 13.40 10.76 -10.63
C PHE A 212 12.27 9.74 -10.61
N LEU A 213 12.64 8.49 -10.89
CA LEU A 213 11.74 7.34 -10.82
C LEU A 213 12.23 6.43 -9.70
N THR A 214 11.39 6.15 -8.71
CA THR A 214 11.65 5.05 -7.78
C THR A 214 11.19 3.74 -8.39
N VAL A 215 11.98 2.69 -8.17
CA VAL A 215 11.67 1.31 -8.56
C VAL A 215 11.93 0.44 -7.34
N ASP A 216 10.87 0.27 -6.54
CA ASP A 216 10.91 -0.59 -5.36
C ASP A 216 10.60 -2.02 -5.75
N ALA A 217 11.65 -2.78 -6.12
CA ALA A 217 11.52 -4.16 -6.54
C ALA A 217 11.66 -5.08 -5.32
N GLY A 218 10.51 -5.56 -4.83
CA GLY A 218 10.39 -6.35 -3.61
C GLY A 218 10.37 -7.86 -3.86
N GLY A 219 9.77 -8.57 -2.88
CA GLY A 219 9.61 -10.02 -2.94
C GLY A 219 8.49 -10.45 -3.89
N GLY A 220 7.32 -9.81 -3.81
CA GLY A 220 6.15 -10.17 -4.62
C GLY A 220 5.72 -9.11 -5.63
N THR A 221 6.10 -7.85 -5.42
CA THR A 221 5.71 -6.71 -6.26
C THR A 221 6.92 -5.86 -6.62
N THR A 222 6.79 -5.11 -7.70
CA THR A 222 7.66 -4.00 -8.04
C THR A 222 6.80 -2.75 -8.15
N ASP A 223 7.09 -1.75 -7.33
CA ASP A 223 6.28 -0.56 -7.15
C ASP A 223 7.06 0.68 -7.64
N LEU A 224 6.40 1.54 -8.43
CA LEU A 224 7.01 2.64 -9.18
C LEU A 224 6.33 3.97 -8.85
N ALA A 225 7.13 5.00 -8.56
CA ALA A 225 6.66 6.38 -8.45
C ALA A 225 7.55 7.34 -9.24
N LEU A 226 6.91 8.09 -10.15
CA LEU A 226 7.56 9.13 -10.93
C LEU A 226 7.36 10.49 -10.26
N MET A 227 8.46 11.08 -9.81
CA MET A 227 8.43 12.24 -8.91
C MET A 227 9.18 13.42 -9.49
N GLN A 228 8.67 14.62 -9.21
CA GLN A 228 9.37 15.88 -9.47
C GLN A 228 9.62 16.61 -8.14
N VAL A 229 10.87 17.01 -7.92
CA VAL A 229 11.27 17.79 -6.74
C VAL A 229 10.74 19.22 -6.87
N THR A 230 10.03 19.69 -5.86
CA THR A 230 9.42 21.03 -5.82
C THR A 230 10.11 21.94 -4.80
N SER A 231 10.77 21.38 -3.79
CA SER A 231 11.59 22.11 -2.82
C SER A 231 12.83 21.28 -2.47
N THR A 232 13.97 21.96 -2.39
CA THR A 232 15.26 21.40 -1.94
C THR A 232 15.72 22.06 -0.63
N ASP A 233 14.81 22.74 0.07
CA ASP A 233 15.03 23.22 1.43
C ASP A 233 15.47 22.05 2.32
N GLU A 234 16.57 22.21 3.05
CA GLU A 234 17.16 21.12 3.83
C GLU A 234 16.25 20.67 4.97
N ALA A 235 15.49 21.59 5.58
CA ALA A 235 14.58 21.28 6.67
C ALA A 235 13.23 20.74 6.15
N VAL A 236 12.74 21.27 5.03
CA VAL A 236 11.42 20.94 4.48
C VAL A 236 11.49 20.67 2.97
N PRO A 237 12.21 19.61 2.54
CA PRO A 237 12.22 19.21 1.14
C PRO A 237 10.84 18.70 0.72
N GLN A 238 10.47 18.94 -0.53
CA GLN A 238 9.17 18.53 -1.05
C GLN A 238 9.26 18.05 -2.50
N MET A 239 8.33 17.16 -2.85
CA MET A 239 8.13 16.66 -4.21
C MET A 239 6.64 16.47 -4.52
N THR A 240 6.33 16.33 -5.80
CA THR A 240 5.00 15.95 -6.31
C THR A 240 5.13 14.71 -7.18
N SER A 241 4.11 13.86 -7.15
CA SER A 241 3.94 12.84 -8.18
C SER A 241 3.63 13.51 -9.53
N MET A 242 4.29 13.07 -10.59
CA MET A 242 4.00 13.51 -11.97
C MET A 242 2.91 12.66 -12.62
N HIS A 243 2.81 11.39 -12.22
CA HIS A 243 1.87 10.41 -12.71
C HIS A 243 1.33 9.59 -11.53
N ALA A 244 0.21 8.89 -11.72
CA ALA A 244 -0.29 7.96 -10.73
C ALA A 244 0.76 6.87 -10.45
N VAL A 245 0.96 6.55 -9.17
CA VAL A 245 1.85 5.46 -8.77
C VAL A 245 1.36 4.14 -9.37
N SER A 246 2.30 3.29 -9.77
CA SER A 246 2.03 2.04 -10.47
C SER A 246 2.76 0.90 -9.80
N GLY A 247 2.12 -0.26 -9.69
CA GLY A 247 2.74 -1.48 -9.17
C GLY A 247 2.44 -2.66 -10.09
N VAL A 248 3.35 -3.62 -10.12
CA VAL A 248 3.20 -4.90 -10.84
C VAL A 248 3.50 -6.06 -9.91
N GLY A 249 2.79 -7.18 -10.06
CA GLY A 249 3.05 -8.45 -9.37
C GLY A 249 4.32 -9.18 -9.83
N VAL A 250 5.44 -8.47 -9.94
CA VAL A 250 6.76 -9.01 -10.31
C VAL A 250 7.73 -8.78 -9.18
N GLY A 251 8.34 -9.84 -8.67
CA GLY A 251 9.31 -9.76 -7.58
C GLY A 251 10.19 -11.00 -7.49
N ALA A 252 11.05 -11.04 -6.47
CA ALA A 252 12.03 -12.12 -6.28
C ALA A 252 11.42 -13.52 -6.12
N THR A 253 10.15 -13.67 -5.71
CA THR A 253 9.50 -14.97 -5.56
C THR A 253 9.23 -15.67 -6.89
N LEU A 254 9.11 -14.92 -7.99
CA LEU A 254 8.99 -15.51 -9.34
C LEU A 254 10.30 -16.18 -9.76
N ILE A 255 11.45 -15.66 -9.31
CA ILE A 255 12.76 -16.27 -9.52
C ILE A 255 12.83 -17.62 -8.78
N ASP A 256 12.34 -17.66 -7.54
CA ASP A 256 12.25 -18.90 -6.75
C ASP A 256 11.35 -19.92 -7.44
N ARG A 257 10.21 -19.48 -7.99
CA ARG A 257 9.29 -20.34 -8.73
C ARG A 257 9.91 -20.90 -10.01
N LEU A 258 10.61 -20.08 -10.79
CA LEU A 258 11.32 -20.55 -11.98
C LEU A 258 12.43 -21.54 -11.60
N PHE A 259 13.11 -21.34 -10.47
CA PHE A 259 14.12 -22.27 -9.99
C PHE A 259 13.51 -23.63 -9.61
N VAL A 260 12.38 -23.64 -8.89
CA VAL A 260 11.63 -24.88 -8.61
C VAL A 260 11.25 -25.60 -9.90
N GLY A 261 10.75 -24.86 -10.90
CA GLY A 261 10.41 -25.39 -12.22
C GLY A 261 11.63 -26.00 -12.93
N LEU A 262 12.77 -25.30 -12.93
CA LEU A 262 14.02 -25.77 -13.53
C LEU A 262 14.50 -27.07 -12.88
N VAL A 263 14.48 -27.15 -11.54
CA VAL A 263 14.87 -28.35 -10.79
C VAL A 263 13.97 -29.53 -11.15
N LYS A 264 12.63 -29.34 -11.10
CA LYS A 264 11.66 -30.38 -11.43
C LYS A 264 11.81 -30.85 -12.88
N GLN A 265 11.97 -29.92 -13.82
CA GLN A 265 12.15 -30.24 -15.23
C GLN A 265 13.43 -31.06 -15.47
N ARG A 266 14.52 -30.72 -14.78
CA ARG A 266 15.81 -31.43 -14.96
C ARG A 266 15.79 -32.85 -14.39
N LEU A 267 15.06 -33.08 -13.30
CA LEU A 267 14.95 -34.42 -12.69
C LEU A 267 13.77 -35.26 -13.19
N ALA A 268 12.77 -34.66 -13.86
CA ALA A 268 11.61 -35.38 -14.38
C ALA A 268 11.96 -36.60 -15.26
N PRO A 269 13.02 -36.59 -16.10
CA PRO A 269 13.42 -37.76 -16.87
C PRO A 269 14.04 -38.90 -16.07
N PHE A 270 14.31 -38.71 -14.77
CA PHE A 270 15.04 -39.66 -13.91
C PHE A 270 14.20 -40.08 -12.67
N PRO A 271 13.14 -40.89 -12.85
CA PRO A 271 12.30 -41.38 -11.75
C PRO A 271 13.06 -42.14 -10.65
N GLU A 272 14.16 -42.79 -11.01
CA GLU A 272 15.08 -43.47 -10.09
C GLU A 272 15.75 -42.51 -9.10
N ILE A 273 15.82 -41.21 -9.42
CA ILE A 273 16.27 -40.17 -8.49
C ILE A 273 15.07 -39.66 -7.69
N THR A 274 14.00 -39.24 -8.37
CA THR A 274 12.89 -38.50 -7.74
C THR A 274 12.03 -39.36 -6.81
N SER A 275 11.95 -40.67 -7.03
CA SER A 275 11.19 -41.59 -6.16
C SER A 275 11.73 -41.71 -4.73
N HIS A 276 13.00 -41.33 -4.51
CA HIS A 276 13.64 -41.34 -3.19
C HIS A 276 13.69 -39.97 -2.53
N LEU A 277 13.22 -38.91 -3.20
CA LEU A 277 13.24 -37.55 -2.68
C LEU A 277 11.91 -37.17 -2.03
N PRO A 278 11.91 -36.25 -1.04
CA PRO A 278 10.68 -35.67 -0.51
C PRO A 278 9.83 -35.03 -1.62
N ALA A 279 8.50 -35.06 -1.51
CA ALA A 279 7.62 -34.50 -2.54
C ALA A 279 7.85 -32.99 -2.80
N ASP A 280 8.35 -32.26 -1.80
CA ASP A 280 8.67 -30.83 -1.86
C ASP A 280 10.17 -30.53 -2.02
N PHE A 281 10.99 -31.51 -2.47
CA PHE A 281 12.44 -31.37 -2.54
C PHE A 281 12.90 -30.12 -3.31
N ALA A 282 12.24 -29.79 -4.44
CA ALA A 282 12.63 -28.66 -5.27
C ALA A 282 12.34 -27.32 -4.56
N GLU A 283 11.22 -27.25 -3.85
CA GLU A 283 10.86 -26.13 -2.99
C GLU A 283 11.84 -25.99 -1.82
N ARG A 284 12.28 -27.10 -1.20
CA ARG A 284 13.34 -27.08 -0.18
C ARG A 284 14.67 -26.56 -0.74
N LEU A 285 15.06 -26.99 -1.93
CA LEU A 285 16.25 -26.46 -2.62
C LEU A 285 16.17 -24.94 -2.85
N ALA A 286 14.99 -24.44 -3.25
CA ALA A 286 14.77 -23.01 -3.47
C ALA A 286 14.81 -22.19 -2.18
N ARG A 287 14.32 -22.74 -1.06
CA ARG A 287 14.40 -22.11 0.27
C ARG A 287 15.79 -22.20 0.88
N GLY A 288 16.54 -23.24 0.52
CA GLY A 288 17.84 -23.55 1.08
C GLY A 288 18.85 -22.40 0.95
N HIS A 289 19.67 -22.26 2.01
CA HIS A 289 20.68 -21.20 2.13
C HIS A 289 21.63 -21.12 0.92
N HIS A 290 21.93 -22.24 0.26
CA HIS A 290 22.78 -22.26 -0.95
C HIS A 290 22.17 -21.48 -2.12
N PHE A 291 20.93 -21.80 -2.52
CA PHE A 291 20.28 -21.07 -3.61
C PHE A 291 20.02 -19.62 -3.24
N ARG A 292 19.54 -19.37 -2.01
CA ARG A 292 19.30 -18.02 -1.50
C ARG A 292 20.55 -17.14 -1.60
N ASN A 293 21.72 -17.66 -1.21
CA ASN A 293 22.99 -16.96 -1.36
C ASN A 293 23.38 -16.70 -2.82
N TYR A 294 23.23 -17.70 -3.69
CA TYR A 294 23.54 -17.52 -5.11
C TYR A 294 22.62 -16.48 -5.74
N LYS A 295 21.32 -16.53 -5.44
CA LYS A 295 20.32 -15.54 -5.88
C LYS A 295 20.68 -14.13 -5.42
N TYR A 296 20.97 -13.95 -4.12
CA TYR A 296 21.25 -12.62 -3.57
C TYR A 296 22.57 -12.02 -4.07
N LYS A 297 23.58 -12.85 -4.30
CA LYS A 297 24.92 -12.39 -4.72
C LYS A 297 25.09 -12.39 -6.25
N PHE A 298 24.07 -12.79 -7.00
CA PHE A 298 24.12 -12.86 -8.45
C PHE A 298 24.40 -11.48 -9.09
N GLY A 299 25.30 -11.45 -10.06
CA GLY A 299 25.79 -10.22 -10.71
C GLY A 299 26.92 -9.51 -9.98
N ASN A 300 27.26 -9.90 -8.74
CA ASN A 300 28.45 -9.38 -8.06
C ASN A 300 29.68 -10.18 -8.52
N SER A 301 30.64 -9.52 -9.17
CA SER A 301 31.78 -10.14 -9.85
C SER A 301 32.58 -11.11 -8.97
N VAL A 302 32.72 -10.82 -7.68
CA VAL A 302 33.46 -11.66 -6.71
C VAL A 302 32.75 -13.00 -6.44
N TYR A 303 31.43 -13.05 -6.64
CA TYR A 303 30.61 -14.22 -6.39
C TYR A 303 30.20 -14.97 -7.66
N MET A 304 30.58 -14.45 -8.83
CA MET A 304 30.37 -15.14 -10.10
C MET A 304 31.30 -16.35 -10.18
N ARG A 305 30.70 -17.53 -10.33
CA ARG A 305 31.41 -18.82 -10.40
C ARG A 305 31.13 -19.48 -11.74
N GLY A 306 32.05 -20.34 -12.19
CA GLY A 306 31.82 -21.16 -13.39
C GLY A 306 30.67 -22.16 -13.23
N ALA A 307 30.38 -22.56 -11.99
CA ALA A 307 29.23 -23.40 -11.66
C ALA A 307 28.75 -23.17 -10.22
N PHE A 308 27.44 -23.31 -10.01
CA PHE A 308 26.75 -23.19 -8.73
C PHE A 308 26.32 -24.60 -8.30
N ARG A 309 26.76 -25.04 -7.13
CA ARG A 309 26.47 -26.39 -6.62
C ARG A 309 25.55 -26.30 -5.41
N ILE A 310 24.42 -26.99 -5.47
CA ILE A 310 23.39 -27.01 -4.43
C ILE A 310 23.15 -28.47 -4.01
N PRO A 311 23.41 -28.85 -2.75
CA PRO A 311 23.11 -30.19 -2.24
C PRO A 311 21.63 -30.53 -2.40
N ILE A 312 21.33 -31.76 -2.80
CA ILE A 312 19.98 -32.31 -2.77
C ILE A 312 19.84 -33.15 -1.50
N GLU A 313 18.94 -32.74 -0.61
CA GLU A 313 18.59 -33.52 0.58
C GLU A 313 18.08 -34.91 0.15
N GLY A 314 18.64 -35.97 0.72
CA GLY A 314 18.32 -37.35 0.38
C GLY A 314 19.26 -38.01 -0.65
N LEU A 315 20.17 -37.25 -1.29
CA LEU A 315 21.23 -37.84 -2.12
C LEU A 315 22.55 -37.97 -1.37
N ALA A 316 23.20 -39.13 -1.52
CA ALA A 316 24.51 -39.39 -0.93
C ALA A 316 25.61 -38.52 -1.58
N HIS A 317 26.66 -38.19 -0.82
CA HIS A 317 27.76 -37.33 -1.28
C HIS A 317 28.65 -37.96 -2.37
N ASP A 318 28.58 -39.27 -2.57
CA ASP A 318 29.27 -40.00 -3.63
C ASP A 318 28.37 -40.23 -4.86
N TYR A 319 27.06 -39.92 -4.78
CA TYR A 319 26.14 -40.07 -5.88
C TYR A 319 26.40 -39.02 -6.98
N SER A 320 26.56 -39.47 -8.23
CA SER A 320 26.71 -38.57 -9.39
C SER A 320 25.91 -39.10 -10.58
N HIS A 321 25.25 -38.20 -11.28
CA HIS A 321 24.44 -38.52 -12.46
C HIS A 321 24.60 -37.41 -13.51
N PRO A 322 25.55 -37.57 -14.48
CA PRO A 322 25.90 -36.51 -15.44
C PRO A 322 24.71 -35.99 -16.26
N ALA A 323 23.83 -36.87 -16.73
CA ALA A 323 22.67 -36.47 -17.53
C ALA A 323 21.61 -35.68 -16.72
N ALA A 324 21.60 -35.85 -15.39
CA ALA A 324 20.74 -35.07 -14.49
C ALA A 324 21.44 -33.80 -13.97
N GLY A 325 22.72 -33.58 -14.33
CA GLY A 325 23.54 -32.50 -13.79
C GLY A 325 23.79 -32.62 -12.29
N VAL A 326 23.93 -33.85 -11.78
CA VAL A 326 24.23 -34.13 -10.36
C VAL A 326 25.68 -34.58 -10.20
N GLU A 327 26.44 -33.91 -9.35
CA GLU A 327 27.82 -34.23 -8.98
C GLU A 327 27.94 -34.31 -7.45
N SER A 328 28.40 -35.44 -6.92
CA SER A 328 28.64 -35.62 -5.48
C SER A 328 27.46 -35.21 -4.58
N GLY A 329 26.26 -35.66 -4.94
CA GLY A 329 24.99 -35.34 -4.26
C GLY A 329 24.51 -33.90 -4.46
N LYS A 330 25.13 -33.13 -5.35
CA LYS A 330 24.79 -31.71 -5.59
C LYS A 330 24.31 -31.52 -7.01
N MET A 331 23.21 -30.80 -7.18
CA MET A 331 22.82 -30.32 -8.49
C MET A 331 23.71 -29.15 -8.90
N VAL A 332 24.19 -29.18 -10.15
CA VAL A 332 25.11 -28.21 -10.73
C VAL A 332 24.35 -27.29 -11.68
N PHE A 333 24.45 -25.99 -11.48
CA PHE A 333 23.85 -24.97 -12.34
C PHE A 333 24.93 -24.11 -12.97
N SER A 334 24.75 -23.77 -14.24
CA SER A 334 25.57 -22.81 -14.94
C SER A 334 25.18 -21.37 -14.57
N GLN A 335 25.99 -20.39 -14.99
CA GLN A 335 25.57 -18.99 -14.93
C GLN A 335 24.30 -18.75 -15.75
N GLN A 336 24.22 -19.32 -16.95
CA GLN A 336 23.07 -19.16 -17.84
C GLN A 336 21.78 -19.70 -17.22
N ASP A 337 21.86 -20.82 -16.48
CA ASP A 337 20.73 -21.35 -15.72
C ASP A 337 20.20 -20.28 -14.76
N ILE A 338 21.07 -19.69 -13.93
CA ILE A 338 20.65 -18.65 -12.97
C ILE A 338 20.15 -17.39 -13.69
N GLN A 339 20.81 -16.96 -14.78
CA GLN A 339 20.36 -15.79 -15.57
C GLN A 339 18.94 -15.97 -16.09
N SER A 340 18.62 -17.16 -16.61
CA SER A 340 17.29 -17.46 -17.17
C SER A 340 16.16 -17.36 -16.14
N LEU A 341 16.48 -17.39 -14.84
CA LEU A 341 15.51 -17.18 -13.76
C LEU A 341 15.23 -15.69 -13.50
N PHE A 342 16.21 -14.82 -13.78
CA PHE A 342 16.13 -13.38 -13.55
C PHE A 342 15.61 -12.62 -14.77
N ASP A 343 16.10 -12.95 -15.96
CA ASP A 343 15.87 -12.17 -17.17
C ASP A 343 14.38 -11.93 -17.47
N PRO A 344 13.47 -12.93 -17.37
CA PRO A 344 12.04 -12.69 -17.60
C PRO A 344 11.43 -11.65 -16.63
N GLN A 345 11.94 -11.60 -15.39
CA GLN A 345 11.43 -10.68 -14.36
C GLN A 345 11.96 -9.27 -14.61
N ILE A 346 13.22 -9.16 -15.03
CA ILE A 346 13.84 -7.89 -15.40
C ILE A 346 13.16 -7.31 -16.63
N ASP A 347 12.80 -8.14 -17.61
CA ASP A 347 12.11 -7.69 -18.83
C ASP A 347 10.73 -7.11 -18.51
N LEU A 348 9.96 -7.72 -17.60
CA LEU A 348 8.68 -7.18 -17.13
C LEU A 348 8.87 -5.85 -16.39
N ILE A 349 9.86 -5.75 -15.49
CA ILE A 349 10.19 -4.50 -14.79
C ILE A 349 10.57 -3.40 -15.80
N LEU A 350 11.39 -3.73 -16.81
CA LEU A 350 11.79 -2.82 -17.88
C LEU A 350 10.61 -2.34 -18.71
N GLN A 351 9.66 -3.21 -19.01
CA GLN A 351 8.44 -2.83 -19.71
C GLN A 351 7.67 -1.77 -18.90
N HIS A 352 7.42 -2.01 -17.61
CA HIS A 352 6.68 -1.06 -16.77
C HIS A 352 7.42 0.26 -16.56
N ILE A 353 8.75 0.25 -16.44
CA ILE A 353 9.55 1.47 -16.44
C ILE A 353 9.37 2.22 -17.76
N THR A 354 9.43 1.51 -18.89
CA THR A 354 9.28 2.11 -20.22
C THR A 354 7.88 2.71 -20.40
N ASP A 355 6.84 2.09 -19.86
CA ASP A 355 5.48 2.61 -19.89
C ASP A 355 5.36 3.96 -19.14
N GLN A 356 5.99 4.09 -17.96
CA GLN A 356 6.05 5.36 -17.23
C GLN A 356 6.78 6.45 -18.03
N LEU A 357 7.86 6.09 -18.72
CA LEU A 357 8.60 7.03 -19.56
C LEU A 357 7.83 7.41 -20.85
N ASN A 358 7.13 6.45 -21.46
CA ASN A 358 6.24 6.69 -22.59
C ASN A 358 5.08 7.60 -22.20
N TRP A 359 4.55 7.47 -20.98
CA TRP A 359 3.49 8.34 -20.48
C TRP A 359 3.94 9.81 -20.45
N LEU A 360 5.19 10.09 -20.00
CA LEU A 360 5.75 11.45 -20.06
C LEU A 360 5.73 11.99 -21.50
N LYS A 361 6.22 11.20 -22.45
CA LYS A 361 6.28 11.58 -23.87
C LYS A 361 4.89 11.87 -24.43
N THR A 362 3.94 10.96 -24.23
CA THR A 362 2.58 11.04 -24.79
C THR A 362 1.79 12.21 -24.20
N ASN A 363 2.03 12.56 -22.94
CA ASN A 363 1.38 13.69 -22.26
C ASN A 363 2.17 15.01 -22.38
N GLY A 364 3.15 15.08 -23.29
CA GLY A 364 3.85 16.33 -23.60
C GLY A 364 4.77 16.85 -22.49
N HIS A 365 5.25 15.97 -21.61
CA HIS A 365 6.20 16.31 -20.56
C HIS A 365 7.64 16.28 -21.10
N PRO A 366 8.33 17.42 -21.27
CA PRO A 366 9.68 17.48 -21.83
C PRO A 366 10.78 17.05 -20.84
N GLN A 367 10.43 16.84 -19.57
CA GLN A 367 11.39 16.57 -18.50
C GLN A 367 12.16 15.27 -18.76
N GLN A 368 13.44 15.27 -18.35
CA GLN A 368 14.30 14.10 -18.32
C GLN A 368 14.29 13.47 -16.93
N VAL A 369 14.04 12.17 -16.86
CA VAL A 369 14.30 11.36 -15.67
C VAL A 369 15.82 11.24 -15.51
N GLN A 370 16.35 11.91 -14.50
CA GLN A 370 17.78 11.99 -14.22
C GLN A 370 18.26 10.75 -13.44
N TYR A 371 17.40 10.25 -12.54
CA TYR A 371 17.75 9.19 -11.62
C TYR A 371 16.66 8.12 -11.58
N MET A 372 17.09 6.86 -11.60
CA MET A 372 16.26 5.69 -11.34
C MET A 372 16.75 5.03 -10.06
N MET A 373 15.94 5.10 -9.02
CA MET A 373 16.32 4.81 -7.65
C MET A 373 15.79 3.43 -7.28
N LEU A 374 16.67 2.44 -7.20
CA LEU A 374 16.34 1.04 -6.94
C LEU A 374 16.28 0.77 -5.43
N SER A 375 15.20 0.14 -5.00
CA SER A 375 15.02 -0.31 -3.62
C SER A 375 14.35 -1.68 -3.54
N GLY A 376 14.16 -2.18 -2.33
CA GLY A 376 13.57 -3.49 -2.09
C GLY A 376 14.57 -4.64 -2.17
N GLY A 377 14.11 -5.84 -1.85
CA GLY A 377 14.96 -7.04 -1.82
C GLY A 377 15.52 -7.39 -3.20
N LEU A 378 14.70 -7.32 -4.25
CA LEU A 378 15.13 -7.57 -5.63
C LEU A 378 15.90 -6.36 -6.19
N GLY A 379 15.50 -5.12 -5.88
CA GLY A 379 16.23 -3.92 -6.32
C GLY A 379 17.61 -3.76 -5.66
N SER A 380 17.91 -4.56 -4.64
CA SER A 380 19.26 -4.73 -4.08
C SER A 380 20.18 -5.59 -4.96
N SER A 381 19.65 -6.26 -5.99
CA SER A 381 20.42 -7.18 -6.83
C SER A 381 21.35 -6.43 -7.78
N ALA A 382 22.65 -6.78 -7.71
CA ALA A 382 23.66 -6.26 -8.62
C ALA A 382 23.34 -6.62 -10.08
N TYR A 383 22.82 -7.82 -10.33
CA TYR A 383 22.41 -8.23 -11.67
C TYR A 383 21.27 -7.38 -12.22
N VAL A 384 20.21 -7.14 -11.44
CA VAL A 384 19.08 -6.29 -11.84
C VAL A 384 19.57 -4.89 -12.21
N ARG A 385 20.37 -4.26 -11.34
CA ARG A 385 20.93 -2.93 -11.61
C ARG A 385 21.73 -2.90 -12.92
N GLN A 386 22.68 -3.83 -13.10
CA GLN A 386 23.53 -3.90 -14.29
C GLN A 386 22.71 -4.08 -15.59
N ARG A 387 21.65 -4.90 -15.55
CA ARG A 387 20.78 -5.14 -16.71
C ARG A 387 19.95 -3.90 -17.05
N LEU A 388 19.43 -3.19 -16.06
CA LEU A 388 18.74 -1.91 -16.27
C LEU A 388 19.71 -0.86 -16.86
N GLU A 389 20.90 -0.69 -16.28
CA GLU A 389 21.95 0.21 -16.79
C GLU A 389 22.31 -0.12 -18.25
N GLN A 390 22.55 -1.40 -18.54
CA GLN A 390 22.86 -1.86 -19.88
C GLN A 390 21.72 -1.55 -20.86
N LYS A 391 20.46 -1.77 -20.46
CA LYS A 391 19.30 -1.51 -21.31
C LYS A 391 19.22 -0.03 -21.69
N PHE A 392 19.30 0.89 -20.73
CA PHE A 392 19.21 2.33 -21.01
C PHE A 392 20.44 2.88 -21.73
N LYS A 393 21.62 2.25 -21.56
CA LYS A 393 22.82 2.59 -22.34
C LYS A 393 22.70 2.14 -23.80
N SER A 394 22.19 0.93 -24.05
CA SER A 394 22.06 0.38 -25.40
C SER A 394 20.86 0.94 -26.16
N PHE A 395 19.76 1.25 -25.45
CA PHE A 395 18.52 1.75 -26.02
C PHE A 395 18.02 2.95 -25.21
N PRO A 396 18.63 4.15 -25.39
CA PRO A 396 18.23 5.35 -24.67
C PRO A 396 16.77 5.73 -24.96
N HIS A 397 16.03 6.08 -23.92
CA HIS A 397 14.67 6.60 -24.05
C HIS A 397 14.67 8.13 -24.13
N PRO A 398 13.84 8.78 -24.97
CA PRO A 398 13.82 10.24 -25.13
C PRO A 398 13.68 11.04 -23.83
N ASN A 399 12.96 10.52 -22.84
CA ASN A 399 12.79 11.11 -21.50
C ASN A 399 13.78 10.58 -20.45
N ALA A 400 14.77 9.77 -20.81
CA ALA A 400 15.74 9.17 -19.88
C ALA A 400 17.12 8.96 -20.55
N ASN A 401 17.53 9.86 -21.45
CA ASN A 401 18.72 9.69 -22.29
C ASN A 401 20.04 9.60 -21.50
N ARG A 402 20.06 10.11 -20.27
CA ARG A 402 21.22 10.12 -19.36
C ARG A 402 20.86 9.65 -17.97
N VAL A 403 19.88 8.75 -17.86
CA VAL A 403 19.43 8.26 -16.56
C VAL A 403 20.55 7.52 -15.84
N ALA A 404 20.79 7.88 -14.59
CA ALA A 404 21.64 7.12 -13.69
C ALA A 404 20.78 6.14 -12.90
N VAL A 405 21.11 4.84 -12.98
CA VAL A 405 20.45 3.81 -12.17
C VAL A 405 21.24 3.65 -10.88
N ILE A 406 20.61 3.98 -9.76
CA ILE A 406 21.29 4.10 -8.46
C ILE A 406 20.52 3.26 -7.45
N GLN A 407 21.25 2.43 -6.71
CA GLN A 407 20.67 1.70 -5.59
C GLN A 407 20.59 2.62 -4.38
N CYS A 408 19.42 2.67 -3.72
CA CYS A 408 19.23 3.43 -2.50
C CYS A 408 20.14 2.92 -1.37
N ASN A 409 20.49 3.81 -0.45
CA ASN A 409 21.11 3.41 0.82
C ASN A 409 20.11 2.54 1.60
N GLU A 410 20.57 1.39 2.10
CA GLU A 410 19.73 0.44 2.84
C GLU A 410 18.40 0.11 2.11
N PRO A 411 18.47 -0.41 0.88
CA PRO A 411 17.33 -0.50 -0.05
C PRO A 411 16.12 -1.27 0.51
N GLN A 412 16.32 -2.23 1.41
CA GLN A 412 15.24 -3.03 2.01
C GLN A 412 14.46 -2.28 3.10
N LEU A 413 14.96 -1.13 3.57
CA LEU A 413 14.37 -0.33 4.65
C LEU A 413 13.74 0.98 4.18
N VAL A 414 13.75 1.27 2.87
CA VAL A 414 13.30 2.57 2.35
C VAL A 414 11.83 2.84 2.66
N VAL A 415 10.99 1.81 2.73
CA VAL A 415 9.55 1.95 2.99
C VAL A 415 9.31 2.37 4.44
N VAL A 416 9.83 1.62 5.42
CA VAL A 416 9.70 1.97 6.85
C VAL A 416 10.33 3.33 7.15
N ARG A 417 11.51 3.63 6.59
CA ARG A 417 12.14 4.94 6.74
C ARG A 417 11.29 6.04 6.11
N GLY A 418 10.69 5.80 4.95
CA GLY A 418 9.89 6.79 4.22
C GLY A 418 8.67 7.24 4.99
N LEU A 419 7.95 6.28 5.59
CA LEU A 419 6.82 6.55 6.47
C LEU A 419 7.22 7.45 7.65
N LEU A 420 8.32 7.12 8.35
CA LEU A 420 8.79 7.90 9.49
C LEU A 420 9.33 9.27 9.08
N LEU A 421 10.08 9.36 7.98
CA LEU A 421 10.67 10.60 7.49
C LEU A 421 9.62 11.62 7.03
N ASP A 422 8.51 11.15 6.45
CA ASP A 422 7.37 12.01 6.11
C ASP A 422 6.62 12.47 7.36
N GLN A 423 6.36 11.55 8.29
CA GLN A 423 5.71 11.87 9.57
C GLN A 423 6.54 12.86 10.39
N GLN A 424 7.86 12.70 10.42
CA GLN A 424 8.79 13.59 11.11
C GLN A 424 8.68 15.02 10.56
N GLN A 425 8.69 15.19 9.23
CA GLN A 425 8.54 16.50 8.62
C GLN A 425 7.16 17.13 8.90
N ARG A 426 6.11 16.31 8.90
CA ARG A 426 4.77 16.78 9.30
C ARG A 426 4.79 17.28 10.74
N TRP A 427 5.43 16.60 11.68
CA TRP A 427 5.56 17.09 13.06
C TRP A 427 6.33 18.41 13.16
N GLU A 428 7.50 18.48 12.52
CA GLU A 428 8.38 19.67 12.54
C GLU A 428 7.70 20.90 11.93
N THR A 429 6.73 20.69 11.03
CA THR A 429 5.97 21.76 10.35
C THR A 429 4.56 21.97 10.91
N GLY A 430 4.24 21.41 12.08
CA GLY A 430 2.93 21.58 12.72
C GLY A 430 1.76 20.97 11.94
N GLY A 431 2.02 19.87 11.22
CA GLY A 431 1.07 19.12 10.40
C GLY A 431 0.80 19.73 9.02
N THR A 432 1.47 20.83 8.65
CA THR A 432 1.11 21.60 7.46
C THR A 432 1.81 21.14 6.18
N ARG A 433 2.98 20.48 6.29
CA ARG A 433 3.81 20.10 5.12
C ARG A 433 4.28 18.65 5.20
N SER A 434 3.88 17.87 4.20
CA SER A 434 4.43 16.53 3.90
C SER A 434 5.58 16.66 2.90
N VAL A 435 6.47 15.66 2.87
CA VAL A 435 7.48 15.50 1.82
C VAL A 435 6.81 15.30 0.47
N LEU A 436 5.73 14.53 0.43
CA LEU A 436 4.86 14.39 -0.73
C LEU A 436 3.81 15.50 -0.73
N ALA A 437 4.11 16.62 -1.38
CA ALA A 437 3.25 17.79 -1.41
C ALA A 437 1.94 17.54 -2.18
N LYS A 438 2.00 16.79 -3.28
CA LYS A 438 0.83 16.41 -4.07
C LYS A 438 0.99 15.01 -4.66
N ARG A 439 -0.13 14.30 -4.76
CA ARG A 439 -0.28 12.99 -5.41
C ARG A 439 -1.25 13.10 -6.59
N ILE A 440 -1.20 12.13 -7.50
CA ILE A 440 -2.16 12.06 -8.61
C ILE A 440 -3.29 11.11 -8.23
N ALA A 441 -4.53 11.59 -8.31
CA ALA A 441 -5.72 10.80 -8.01
C ALA A 441 -5.87 9.65 -9.00
N ARG A 442 -6.06 8.43 -8.47
CA ARG A 442 -6.18 7.20 -9.28
C ARG A 442 -7.60 6.93 -9.79
N ALA A 443 -8.59 7.51 -9.12
CA ALA A 443 -10.01 7.39 -9.45
C ALA A 443 -10.69 8.76 -9.31
N SER A 444 -11.87 8.87 -9.89
CA SER A 444 -12.75 10.04 -9.71
C SER A 444 -13.67 9.79 -8.51
N TYR A 445 -13.84 10.80 -7.65
CA TYR A 445 -14.72 10.76 -6.49
C TYR A 445 -15.73 11.89 -6.57
N GLY A 446 -17.00 11.55 -6.42
CA GLY A 446 -18.11 12.49 -6.52
C GLY A 446 -19.08 12.35 -5.35
N VAL A 447 -19.99 13.31 -5.23
CA VAL A 447 -21.10 13.26 -4.30
C VAL A 447 -22.42 13.33 -5.05
N ILE A 448 -23.39 12.53 -4.60
CA ILE A 448 -24.75 12.59 -5.11
C ILE A 448 -25.43 13.86 -4.60
N VAL A 449 -25.97 14.65 -5.52
CA VAL A 449 -26.66 15.92 -5.25
C VAL A 449 -28.02 15.96 -5.93
N GLN A 450 -28.83 16.91 -5.49
CA GLN A 450 -30.03 17.35 -6.19
C GLN A 450 -29.72 18.67 -6.89
N GLU A 451 -30.20 18.81 -8.12
CA GLU A 451 -30.03 20.04 -8.90
C GLU A 451 -31.37 20.56 -9.41
N GLU A 452 -31.50 21.85 -9.64
CA GLU A 452 -32.68 22.42 -10.30
C GLU A 452 -32.84 21.83 -11.70
N TYR A 453 -34.06 21.47 -12.08
CA TYR A 453 -34.33 20.87 -13.38
C TYR A 453 -34.04 21.84 -14.53
N VAL A 454 -33.15 21.43 -15.43
CA VAL A 454 -32.81 22.16 -16.66
C VAL A 454 -33.00 21.18 -17.81
N PRO A 455 -33.99 21.39 -18.72
CA PRO A 455 -34.34 20.41 -19.74
C PRO A 455 -33.18 19.97 -20.64
N SER A 456 -32.24 20.87 -20.96
CA SER A 456 -31.08 20.55 -21.81
C SER A 456 -30.02 19.70 -21.11
N LYS A 457 -29.99 19.68 -19.78
CA LYS A 457 -29.02 18.93 -18.96
C LYS A 457 -29.63 17.65 -18.40
N HIS A 458 -30.89 17.72 -17.96
CA HIS A 458 -31.58 16.68 -17.19
C HIS A 458 -32.62 15.91 -18.01
N PHE A 459 -32.40 15.80 -19.33
CA PHE A 459 -33.25 14.98 -20.19
C PHE A 459 -33.23 13.52 -19.73
N ASP A 460 -34.42 12.95 -19.51
CA ASP A 460 -34.61 11.58 -19.00
C ASP A 460 -33.93 11.33 -17.63
N GLU A 461 -33.76 12.36 -16.80
CA GLU A 461 -33.34 12.17 -15.40
C GLU A 461 -34.56 12.02 -14.48
N ASP A 462 -34.37 11.40 -13.32
CA ASP A 462 -35.43 11.28 -12.32
C ASP A 462 -35.69 12.64 -11.66
N LEU A 463 -36.96 13.02 -11.54
CA LEU A 463 -37.36 14.33 -11.03
C LEU A 463 -38.23 14.20 -9.78
N VAL A 464 -38.04 15.13 -8.83
CA VAL A 464 -38.92 15.32 -7.67
C VAL A 464 -39.33 16.78 -7.56
N GLU A 465 -40.55 17.06 -7.10
CA GLU A 465 -40.96 18.44 -6.83
C GLU A 465 -40.22 18.99 -5.60
N ASP A 466 -39.81 20.25 -5.66
CA ASP A 466 -39.15 20.93 -4.54
C ASP A 466 -40.16 21.22 -3.42
N ARG A 467 -40.01 20.51 -2.30
CA ARG A 467 -40.81 20.69 -1.07
C ARG A 467 -40.90 22.16 -0.62
N PHE A 468 -39.85 22.95 -0.81
CA PHE A 468 -39.79 24.36 -0.40
C PHE A 468 -40.02 25.33 -1.56
N ASN A 469 -40.22 24.83 -2.78
CA ASN A 469 -40.61 25.62 -3.93
C ASN A 469 -41.61 24.85 -4.82
N PRO A 470 -42.90 24.79 -4.44
CA PRO A 470 -43.92 24.12 -5.24
C PRO A 470 -43.95 24.66 -6.68
N GLY A 471 -44.06 23.76 -7.65
CA GLY A 471 -43.96 24.03 -9.08
C GLY A 471 -42.55 24.06 -9.67
N GLN A 472 -41.50 23.95 -8.85
CA GLN A 472 -40.12 23.73 -9.32
C GLN A 472 -39.74 22.26 -9.18
N MET A 473 -39.14 21.70 -10.23
CA MET A 473 -38.65 20.33 -10.24
C MET A 473 -37.15 20.30 -9.95
N LEU A 474 -36.71 19.30 -9.22
CA LEU A 474 -35.30 18.98 -8.97
C LEU A 474 -34.96 17.66 -9.64
N ALA A 475 -33.86 17.63 -10.39
CA ALA A 475 -33.24 16.38 -10.83
C ALA A 475 -32.50 15.74 -9.66
N ILE A 476 -32.85 14.50 -9.33
CA ILE A 476 -32.23 13.75 -8.24
C ILE A 476 -31.13 12.83 -8.78
N ASN A 477 -30.31 12.27 -7.88
CA ASN A 477 -29.25 11.32 -8.22
C ASN A 477 -28.18 11.86 -9.18
N GLN A 478 -28.03 13.19 -9.25
CA GLN A 478 -27.00 13.83 -10.06
C GLN A 478 -25.64 13.71 -9.36
N ILE A 479 -24.56 13.60 -10.12
CA ILE A 479 -23.21 13.43 -9.58
C ILE A 479 -22.43 14.74 -9.73
N ARG A 480 -21.99 15.28 -8.59
CA ARG A 480 -21.01 16.36 -8.55
C ARG A 480 -19.63 15.77 -8.29
N TRP A 481 -18.79 15.70 -9.32
CA TRP A 481 -17.40 15.25 -9.21
C TRP A 481 -16.55 16.26 -8.45
N LEU A 482 -15.89 15.79 -7.38
CA LEU A 482 -15.03 16.58 -6.49
C LEU A 482 -13.56 16.38 -6.82
N ILE A 483 -13.22 15.14 -7.17
CA ILE A 483 -11.90 14.71 -7.64
C ILE A 483 -12.12 13.98 -8.95
N ARG A 484 -11.32 14.28 -9.95
CA ARG A 484 -11.26 13.51 -11.19
C ARG A 484 -9.96 12.71 -11.22
N LYS A 485 -10.03 11.52 -11.82
CA LYS A 485 -8.85 10.70 -12.11
C LYS A 485 -7.82 11.55 -12.86
N GLY A 486 -6.58 11.55 -12.39
CA GLY A 486 -5.50 12.39 -12.92
C GLY A 486 -5.32 13.75 -12.23
N ASP A 487 -6.25 14.18 -11.36
CA ASP A 487 -6.10 15.44 -10.62
C ASP A 487 -4.93 15.36 -9.62
N ALA A 488 -4.17 16.46 -9.51
CA ALA A 488 -3.14 16.61 -8.49
C ALA A 488 -3.76 17.06 -7.16
N VAL A 489 -3.75 16.19 -6.15
CA VAL A 489 -4.38 16.41 -4.84
C VAL A 489 -3.33 16.58 -3.76
N SER A 490 -3.52 17.58 -2.90
CA SER A 490 -2.68 17.80 -1.72
C SER A 490 -3.17 16.94 -0.55
N PRO A 491 -2.30 16.15 0.11
CA PRO A 491 -2.69 15.38 1.29
C PRO A 491 -3.03 16.25 2.50
N SER A 492 -2.48 17.47 2.55
CA SER A 492 -2.67 18.42 3.65
C SER A 492 -3.76 19.46 3.40
N THR A 493 -4.40 19.44 2.23
CA THR A 493 -5.45 20.40 1.89
C THR A 493 -6.76 19.66 1.59
N PRO A 494 -7.76 19.75 2.49
CA PRO A 494 -9.04 19.09 2.25
C PRO A 494 -9.76 19.70 1.05
N LEU A 495 -10.44 18.85 0.30
CA LEU A 495 -11.42 19.28 -0.69
C LEU A 495 -12.73 19.58 -0.01
N VAL A 496 -13.23 20.79 -0.18
CA VAL A 496 -14.42 21.27 0.52
C VAL A 496 -15.64 21.11 -0.37
N SER A 497 -16.66 20.41 0.13
CA SER A 497 -18.00 20.38 -0.45
C SER A 497 -19.00 21.02 0.49
N SER A 498 -19.56 22.16 0.08
CA SER A 498 -20.65 22.79 0.81
C SER A 498 -21.99 22.15 0.47
N PHE A 499 -22.81 21.97 1.49
CA PHE A 499 -24.16 21.44 1.44
C PHE A 499 -25.12 22.37 2.16
N ASN A 500 -26.37 22.37 1.68
CA ASN A 500 -27.47 23.14 2.25
C ASN A 500 -28.62 22.20 2.59
N ILE A 501 -28.93 22.03 3.88
CA ILE A 501 -30.15 21.36 4.31
C ILE A 501 -31.23 22.42 4.50
N ARG A 502 -32.39 22.21 3.88
CA ARG A 502 -33.57 23.06 4.06
C ARG A 502 -34.50 22.41 5.09
N LEU A 503 -34.87 23.18 6.12
CA LEU A 503 -35.65 22.73 7.27
C LEU A 503 -36.95 23.53 7.35
N ALA A 504 -38.09 22.86 7.51
CA ALA A 504 -39.36 23.54 7.76
C ALA A 504 -39.36 24.26 9.13
N ASP A 505 -40.28 25.18 9.34
CA ASP A 505 -40.42 25.83 10.65
C ASP A 505 -40.83 24.79 11.72
N GLY A 506 -40.11 24.78 12.84
CA GLY A 506 -40.24 23.76 13.89
C GLY A 506 -39.48 22.44 13.64
N GLU A 507 -38.85 22.23 12.48
CA GLU A 507 -38.07 21.01 12.21
C GLU A 507 -36.72 21.04 12.92
N VAL A 508 -36.45 20.01 13.74
CA VAL A 508 -35.26 19.95 14.61
C VAL A 508 -34.24 18.90 14.19
N THR A 509 -34.58 18.03 13.24
CA THR A 509 -33.68 16.96 12.75
C THR A 509 -32.57 17.58 11.90
N ARG A 510 -31.32 17.46 12.35
CA ARG A 510 -30.13 17.99 11.68
C ARG A 510 -29.17 16.89 11.26
N LYS A 511 -29.73 15.75 10.86
CA LYS A 511 -29.00 14.59 10.35
C LYS A 511 -29.15 14.52 8.83
N TRP A 512 -28.06 14.24 8.14
CA TRP A 512 -28.04 14.20 6.69
C TRP A 512 -27.13 13.11 6.15
N ALA A 513 -27.62 12.34 5.20
CA ALA A 513 -26.85 11.33 4.51
C ALA A 513 -26.43 11.83 3.13
N SER A 514 -25.13 11.88 2.87
CA SER A 514 -24.55 12.16 1.55
C SER A 514 -23.96 10.88 1.00
N ASN A 515 -24.32 10.51 -0.24
CA ASN A 515 -23.72 9.35 -0.88
C ASN A 515 -22.50 9.80 -1.70
N ILE A 516 -21.35 9.20 -1.40
CA ILE A 516 -20.12 9.35 -2.16
C ILE A 516 -20.08 8.27 -3.21
N VAL A 517 -19.65 8.62 -4.41
CA VAL A 517 -19.54 7.73 -5.56
C VAL A 517 -18.11 7.73 -6.10
N VAL A 518 -17.73 6.63 -6.73
CA VAL A 518 -16.42 6.45 -7.37
C VAL A 518 -16.60 6.04 -8.82
N SER A 519 -15.68 6.48 -9.69
CA SER A 519 -15.60 6.05 -11.08
C SER A 519 -14.15 5.88 -11.51
N GLN A 520 -13.91 4.84 -12.32
CA GLN A 520 -12.62 4.54 -12.92
C GLN A 520 -12.51 5.01 -14.38
N ASN A 521 -13.59 5.56 -14.91
CA ASN A 521 -13.60 6.15 -16.24
C ASN A 521 -12.66 7.36 -16.29
N ASP A 522 -12.08 7.58 -17.47
CA ASP A 522 -11.33 8.80 -17.72
C ASP A 522 -12.25 10.02 -17.60
N PRO A 523 -11.72 11.21 -17.23
CA PRO A 523 -12.52 12.40 -16.98
C PRO A 523 -13.50 12.79 -18.09
N GLY A 524 -13.19 12.46 -19.35
CA GLY A 524 -14.07 12.73 -20.50
C GLY A 524 -15.31 11.83 -20.60
N TYR A 525 -15.34 10.72 -19.86
CA TYR A 525 -16.42 9.71 -19.89
C TYR A 525 -17.11 9.54 -18.52
N LEU A 526 -16.96 10.53 -17.63
CA LEU A 526 -17.62 10.50 -16.33
C LEU A 526 -19.13 10.69 -16.48
N PRO A 527 -19.97 9.85 -15.84
CA PRO A 527 -21.41 10.04 -15.88
C PRO A 527 -21.82 11.30 -15.10
N THR A 528 -22.93 11.91 -15.52
CA THR A 528 -23.52 13.07 -14.86
C THR A 528 -24.52 12.70 -13.76
N SER A 529 -24.99 11.46 -13.74
CA SER A 529 -25.97 10.96 -12.77
C SER A 529 -25.81 9.45 -12.55
N MET A 530 -26.40 8.93 -11.47
CA MET A 530 -26.41 7.49 -11.18
C MET A 530 -27.32 6.67 -12.10
N LYS A 531 -28.19 7.31 -12.89
CA LYS A 531 -28.99 6.62 -13.91
C LYS A 531 -28.13 6.14 -15.08
N ARG A 532 -26.97 6.78 -15.28
CA ARG A 532 -26.01 6.43 -16.32
C ARG A 532 -24.95 5.48 -15.76
N ALA A 533 -24.56 4.49 -16.57
CA ALA A 533 -23.50 3.57 -16.19
C ALA A 533 -22.14 4.29 -16.05
N GLY A 534 -21.25 3.74 -15.22
CA GLY A 534 -19.88 4.22 -15.07
C GLY A 534 -19.56 4.87 -13.72
N ALA A 535 -20.47 4.87 -12.75
CA ALA A 535 -20.19 5.22 -11.36
C ALA A 535 -20.87 4.24 -10.41
N SER A 536 -20.21 3.95 -9.29
CA SER A 536 -20.75 3.11 -8.22
C SER A 536 -20.77 3.88 -6.90
N LYS A 537 -21.76 3.60 -6.06
CA LYS A 537 -21.78 4.13 -4.69
C LYS A 537 -20.57 3.58 -3.95
N LEU A 538 -19.78 4.45 -3.34
CA LEU A 538 -18.59 4.11 -2.55
C LEU A 538 -18.93 4.02 -1.06
N CYS A 539 -19.60 5.03 -0.52
CA CYS A 539 -20.06 5.04 0.87
C CYS A 539 -21.20 6.04 1.09
N GLY A 540 -21.96 5.83 2.16
CA GLY A 540 -22.84 6.84 2.74
C GLY A 540 -22.13 7.56 3.88
N VAL A 541 -22.10 8.89 3.82
CA VAL A 541 -21.55 9.76 4.85
C VAL A 541 -22.71 10.40 5.60
N ASN A 542 -22.94 9.95 6.84
CA ASN A 542 -23.98 10.49 7.70
C ASN A 542 -23.41 11.60 8.57
N SER A 543 -23.80 12.84 8.28
CA SER A 543 -23.47 14.02 9.06
C SER A 543 -24.52 14.24 10.14
N ASP A 544 -24.09 14.37 11.39
CA ASP A 544 -24.96 14.68 12.52
C ASP A 544 -24.61 16.06 13.08
N LEU A 545 -25.48 17.05 12.83
CA LEU A 545 -25.36 18.42 13.32
C LEU A 545 -26.30 18.66 14.52
N THR A 546 -26.65 17.61 15.26
CA THR A 546 -27.39 17.74 16.52
C THR A 546 -26.60 18.65 17.47
N GLY A 547 -27.28 19.65 18.04
CA GLY A 547 -26.65 20.71 18.84
C GLY A 547 -26.55 22.09 18.16
N VAL A 548 -26.54 22.18 16.83
CA VAL A 548 -26.55 23.47 16.11
C VAL A 548 -27.86 24.22 16.37
N GLN A 549 -27.89 25.35 17.05
CA GLN A 549 -29.14 25.99 17.45
C GLN A 549 -29.85 26.68 16.28
N GLN A 550 -31.18 26.79 16.33
CA GLN A 550 -31.98 27.35 15.23
C GLN A 550 -31.61 28.81 14.87
N ARG A 551 -31.12 29.58 15.85
CA ARG A 551 -30.59 30.94 15.64
C ARG A 551 -29.31 31.00 14.78
N GLN A 552 -28.62 29.88 14.63
CA GLN A 552 -27.42 29.75 13.80
C GLN A 552 -27.75 29.39 12.35
N LEU A 553 -29.04 29.18 12.03
CA LEU A 553 -29.51 28.84 10.70
C LEU A 553 -29.95 30.10 9.94
N VAL A 554 -29.86 30.05 8.62
CA VAL A 554 -30.30 31.15 7.76
C VAL A 554 -31.81 31.06 7.56
N ALA A 555 -32.57 31.96 8.16
CA ALA A 555 -34.01 32.04 7.95
C ALA A 555 -34.34 32.56 6.53
N LYS A 556 -35.28 31.90 5.86
CA LYS A 556 -35.85 32.29 4.57
C LYS A 556 -37.36 32.41 4.68
N TYR A 557 -37.90 33.40 4.00
CA TYR A 557 -39.33 33.69 3.97
C TYR A 557 -39.79 33.72 2.52
N LYS A 558 -40.76 32.88 2.18
CA LYS A 558 -41.41 32.92 0.86
C LYS A 558 -42.74 33.64 1.00
N ARG A 559 -42.93 34.69 0.19
CA ARG A 559 -44.20 35.42 0.14
C ARG A 559 -45.26 34.53 -0.49
N GLY A 560 -46.45 34.54 0.11
CA GLY A 560 -47.63 33.89 -0.43
C GLY A 560 -48.15 34.59 -1.68
N SER A 561 -48.98 33.91 -2.47
CA SER A 561 -49.76 34.53 -3.54
C SER A 561 -51.15 34.94 -3.03
N CYS A 562 -51.99 35.47 -3.91
CA CYS A 562 -53.41 35.73 -3.62
C CYS A 562 -54.20 34.47 -3.21
N PHE A 563 -53.66 33.27 -3.42
CA PHE A 563 -54.31 31.99 -3.12
C PHE A 563 -53.51 31.08 -2.18
N SER A 564 -52.36 31.53 -1.65
CA SER A 564 -51.54 30.72 -0.75
C SER A 564 -50.87 31.55 0.34
N ALA A 565 -50.80 31.01 1.55
CA ALA A 565 -50.08 31.64 2.64
C ALA A 565 -48.56 31.60 2.37
N GLY A 566 -47.85 32.66 2.77
CA GLY A 566 -46.40 32.64 2.83
C GLY A 566 -45.93 31.65 3.91
N TYR A 567 -44.71 31.15 3.76
CA TYR A 567 -44.12 30.22 4.72
C TYR A 567 -42.66 30.57 5.01
N LYS A 568 -42.22 30.13 6.18
CA LYS A 568 -40.85 30.26 6.66
C LYS A 568 -40.16 28.90 6.61
N TYR A 569 -38.89 28.91 6.21
CA TYR A 569 -38.02 27.75 6.30
C TYR A 569 -36.60 28.22 6.65
N TYR A 570 -35.73 27.29 7.03
CA TYR A 570 -34.36 27.59 7.40
C TYR A 570 -33.39 26.84 6.49
N ILE A 571 -32.21 27.41 6.30
CA ILE A 571 -31.10 26.75 5.61
C ILE A 571 -29.99 26.51 6.64
N CYS A 572 -29.64 25.25 6.82
CA CYS A 572 -28.44 24.82 7.52
C CYS A 572 -27.34 24.60 6.48
N GLN A 573 -26.36 25.50 6.43
CA GLN A 573 -25.21 25.39 5.57
C GLN A 573 -24.05 24.78 6.35
N PHE A 574 -23.44 23.75 5.78
CA PHE A 574 -22.29 23.06 6.36
C PHE A 574 -21.37 22.56 5.26
N ASP A 575 -20.14 22.24 5.63
CA ASP A 575 -19.14 21.70 4.72
C ASP A 575 -18.79 20.27 5.10
N VAL A 576 -18.73 19.38 4.11
CA VAL A 576 -18.02 18.11 4.25
C VAL A 576 -16.67 18.29 3.56
N ARG A 577 -15.60 18.12 4.33
CA ARG A 577 -14.24 18.17 3.86
C ARG A 577 -13.75 16.74 3.60
N VAL A 578 -13.18 16.51 2.43
CA VAL A 578 -12.64 15.21 2.02
C VAL A 578 -11.13 15.32 1.90
N LEU A 579 -10.40 14.47 2.62
CA LEU A 579 -8.95 14.34 2.53
C LEU A 579 -8.64 13.02 1.83
N LEU A 580 -7.94 13.11 0.70
CA LEU A 580 -7.48 11.93 -0.05
C LEU A 580 -6.13 11.47 0.53
N GLY A 581 -6.15 10.37 1.27
CA GLY A 581 -4.96 9.64 1.72
C GLY A 581 -4.35 8.80 0.59
N ALA A 582 -3.33 7.98 0.90
CA ALA A 582 -2.72 7.12 -0.14
C ALA A 582 -3.58 5.92 -0.47
N ALA A 583 -4.35 5.52 0.54
CA ALA A 583 -5.11 4.29 0.55
C ALA A 583 -6.51 4.49 1.17
N ASP A 584 -6.87 5.70 1.59
CA ASP A 584 -8.11 5.98 2.33
C ASP A 584 -8.70 7.35 1.97
N LEU A 585 -10.00 7.53 2.21
CA LEU A 585 -10.72 8.80 2.16
C LEU A 585 -11.17 9.17 3.58
N GLN A 586 -10.67 10.29 4.08
CA GLN A 586 -11.12 10.82 5.36
C GLN A 586 -12.14 11.93 5.14
N PHE A 587 -13.18 11.92 5.96
CA PHE A 587 -14.25 12.90 5.90
C PHE A 587 -14.31 13.70 7.21
N GLU A 588 -14.47 15.01 7.10
CA GLU A 588 -14.71 15.88 8.25
C GLU A 588 -15.95 16.71 8.04
N LEU A 589 -16.73 16.88 9.11
CA LEU A 589 -17.89 17.77 9.14
C LEU A 589 -17.49 19.13 9.71
N TRP A 590 -17.85 20.21 9.02
CA TRP A 590 -17.54 21.58 9.43
C TRP A 590 -18.81 22.44 9.40
N PHE A 591 -18.99 23.27 10.42
CA PHE A 591 -20.11 24.19 10.54
C PHE A 591 -19.62 25.55 11.04
N GLY A 592 -20.06 26.64 10.41
CA GLY A 592 -19.66 28.00 10.82
C GLY A 592 -18.16 28.30 10.69
N GLY A 593 -17.43 27.55 9.84
CA GLY A 593 -15.99 27.70 9.66
C GLY A 593 -15.13 26.91 10.64
N GLU A 594 -15.73 26.14 11.55
CA GLU A 594 -15.03 25.31 12.54
C GLU A 594 -15.34 23.81 12.35
N LYS A 595 -14.40 22.94 12.72
CA LYS A 595 -14.60 21.49 12.69
C LYS A 595 -15.68 21.16 13.71
N PHE A 596 -16.75 20.53 13.26
CA PHE A 596 -17.88 20.22 14.13
C PHE A 596 -17.48 19.09 15.08
N SER A 597 -17.50 19.39 16.38
CA SER A 597 -17.29 18.43 17.46
C SER A 597 -18.49 18.52 18.40
N GLY A 598 -19.25 17.42 18.53
CA GLY A 598 -20.37 17.29 19.47
C GLY A 598 -20.06 16.31 20.61
N GLU A 599 -21.03 16.09 21.49
CA GLU A 599 -20.99 15.00 22.49
C GLU A 599 -21.14 13.60 21.86
N HIS A 600 -21.45 13.55 20.57
CA HIS A 600 -21.58 12.35 19.76
C HIS A 600 -20.58 12.37 18.59
N GLU A 601 -20.41 11.21 17.95
CA GLU A 601 -19.65 11.13 16.71
C GLU A 601 -20.34 11.96 15.62
N PRO A 602 -19.69 12.99 15.06
CA PRO A 602 -20.33 13.96 14.18
C PRO A 602 -20.50 13.44 12.75
N ILE A 603 -19.74 12.40 12.38
CA ILE A 603 -19.74 11.84 11.04
C ILE A 603 -19.55 10.32 11.12
N THR A 604 -20.44 9.55 10.48
CA THR A 604 -20.29 8.09 10.36
C THR A 604 -20.30 7.68 8.89
N ILE A 605 -19.49 6.68 8.54
CA ILE A 605 -19.29 6.23 7.17
C ILE A 605 -19.80 4.79 7.04
N ASP A 606 -20.73 4.59 6.11
CA ASP A 606 -21.26 3.29 5.72
C ASP A 606 -20.70 2.90 4.35
N TRP A 607 -19.69 2.02 4.34
CA TRP A 607 -18.97 1.63 3.13
C TRP A 607 -19.73 0.62 2.29
N ASP A 608 -19.83 0.88 0.99
CA ASP A 608 -20.47 -0.01 0.03
C ASP A 608 -19.48 -1.06 -0.51
N ARG A 609 -19.87 -2.34 -0.51
CA ARG A 609 -18.98 -3.43 -0.94
C ARG A 609 -18.65 -3.37 -2.43
N GLU A 610 -19.60 -3.01 -3.28
CA GLU A 610 -19.40 -2.96 -4.72
C GLU A 610 -18.46 -1.80 -5.06
N GLY A 611 -18.74 -0.60 -4.55
CA GLY A 611 -17.89 0.56 -4.80
C GLY A 611 -16.48 0.42 -4.25
N THR A 612 -16.30 -0.17 -3.07
CA THR A 612 -14.97 -0.41 -2.49
C THR A 612 -14.19 -1.48 -3.25
N SER A 613 -14.86 -2.40 -3.96
CA SER A 613 -14.21 -3.45 -4.76
C SER A 613 -13.64 -2.96 -6.10
N LEU A 614 -14.04 -1.78 -6.57
CA LEU A 614 -13.54 -1.20 -7.82
C LEU A 614 -12.03 -0.96 -7.79
N ARG A 615 -11.37 -1.33 -8.88
CA ARG A 615 -9.92 -1.20 -9.07
C ARG A 615 -9.58 0.00 -9.96
N ALA A 616 -8.56 0.76 -9.54
CA ALA A 616 -8.14 2.00 -10.19
C ALA A 616 -7.06 1.87 -11.26
#